data_AF-A0A2E0PLA3-F1
#
_entry.id   AF-A0A2E0PLA3-F1
#
_cell.length_a   1.000
_cell.length_b   1.000
_cell.length_c   1.000
_cell.angle_alpha   90.00
_cell.angle_beta   90.00
_cell.angle_gamma   90.00
#
_symmetry.space_group_name_H-M   'P 1'
#
loop_
_entity.id
_entity.type
_entity.pdbx_description
1 polymer ?
#
loop_
_entity_poly.entity_id
_entity_poly.type
_entity_poly.pdbx_seq_one_letter_code
_entity_poly.pdbx_strand_id
1 'polypeptide(L)'
;MKWNKDTFMEDMRGKCNREIAKIGNDICEFSEKHAADISWGRGNDHGTLTYRCDSDFGLLPLFHMTSEGQLNLQINFLRSKEVTKQVLRDFTVKLESIFLVEFDEEMYPTDTFEPMNELFHTSNQVEKFLKTIEGATYRLKQ
;
A
#
# COMPACT_ATOMS: atom_id res chain seq x y z
N MET A 1 15.97 -9.69 13.17
CA MET A 1 14.66 -10.34 13.41
C MET A 1 13.93 -10.51 12.07
N LYS A 2 13.07 -11.53 11.91
CA LYS A 2 12.18 -11.68 10.75
C LYS A 2 10.78 -11.24 11.19
N TRP A 3 10.18 -10.30 10.47
CA TRP A 3 8.85 -9.81 10.78
C TRP A 3 7.78 -10.79 10.31
N ASN A 4 6.63 -10.77 10.98
CA ASN A 4 5.37 -11.37 10.56
C ASN A 4 4.23 -10.43 11.00
N LYS A 5 2.98 -10.78 10.69
CA LYS A 5 1.81 -9.97 11.06
C LYS A 5 1.76 -9.67 12.55
N ASP A 6 1.98 -10.68 13.40
CA ASP A 6 1.85 -10.52 14.85
C ASP A 6 2.87 -9.52 15.40
N THR A 7 4.16 -9.72 15.08
CA THR A 7 5.23 -8.82 15.55
C THR A 7 5.09 -7.43 14.95
N PHE A 8 4.67 -7.32 13.69
CA PHE A 8 4.42 -6.04 13.03
C PHE A 8 3.28 -5.27 13.71
N MET A 9 2.17 -5.93 14.00
CA MET A 9 1.02 -5.31 14.65
C MET A 9 1.28 -4.98 16.12
N GLU A 10 2.10 -5.77 16.81
CA GLU A 10 2.57 -5.45 18.16
C GLU A 10 3.38 -4.15 18.16
N ASP A 11 4.38 -4.03 17.28
CA ASP A 11 5.19 -2.81 17.16
C ASP A 11 4.34 -1.60 16.79
N MET A 12 3.41 -1.75 15.84
CA MET A 12 2.51 -0.68 15.42
C MET A 12 1.58 -0.20 16.55
N ARG A 13 1.05 -1.10 17.38
CA ARG A 13 0.24 -0.71 18.53
C ARG A 13 1.06 0.02 19.60
N GLY A 14 2.37 -0.24 19.67
CA GLY A 14 3.28 0.47 20.57
C GLY A 14 3.67 1.87 20.08
N LYS A 15 3.73 2.09 18.76
CA LYS A 15 4.22 3.35 18.15
C LYS A 15 3.12 4.27 17.64
N CYS A 16 1.99 3.73 17.20
CA CYS A 16 0.93 4.48 16.57
C CYS A 16 -0.29 4.65 17.49
N ASN A 17 -1.16 5.61 17.16
CA ASN A 17 -2.44 5.74 17.84
C ASN A 17 -3.40 4.58 17.47
N ARG A 18 -4.48 4.41 18.25
CA ARG A 18 -5.43 3.30 18.09
C ARG A 18 -6.09 3.24 16.71
N GLU A 19 -6.34 4.40 16.10
CA GLU A 19 -6.97 4.46 14.78
C GLU A 19 -6.01 3.96 13.69
N ILE A 20 -4.76 4.43 13.70
CA ILE A 20 -3.74 3.97 12.76
C ILE A 20 -3.42 2.48 12.94
N ALA A 21 -3.36 2.00 14.19
CA ALA A 21 -3.20 0.58 14.45
C ALA A 21 -4.39 -0.27 13.93
N LYS A 22 -5.61 0.28 13.93
CA LYS A 22 -6.77 -0.38 13.34
C LYS A 22 -6.65 -0.43 11.81
N ILE A 23 -6.34 0.70 11.18
CA ILE A 23 -6.14 0.80 9.73
C ILE A 23 -5.05 -0.16 9.26
N GLY A 24 -3.92 -0.19 9.96
CA GLY A 24 -2.83 -1.12 9.65
C GLY A 24 -3.25 -2.59 9.77
N ASN A 25 -4.09 -2.94 10.75
CA ASN A 25 -4.64 -4.30 10.86
C ASN A 25 -5.54 -4.64 9.65
N ASP A 26 -6.43 -3.72 9.26
CA ASP A 26 -7.32 -3.90 8.11
C ASP A 26 -6.51 -4.09 6.80
N ILE A 27 -5.42 -3.32 6.62
CA ILE A 27 -4.50 -3.47 5.48
C ILE A 27 -3.76 -4.82 5.53
N CYS A 28 -3.29 -5.25 6.71
CA CYS A 28 -2.64 -6.56 6.87
C CYS A 28 -3.59 -7.72 6.52
N GLU A 29 -4.81 -7.71 7.05
CA GLU A 29 -5.83 -8.74 6.76
C GLU A 29 -6.22 -8.77 5.28
N PHE A 30 -6.41 -7.59 4.69
CA PHE A 30 -6.62 -7.48 3.25
C PHE A 30 -5.45 -8.08 2.46
N SER A 31 -4.21 -7.77 2.85
CA SER A 31 -3.02 -8.22 2.15
C SER A 31 -2.89 -9.74 2.17
N GLU A 32 -3.11 -10.38 3.32
CA GLU A 32 -3.07 -11.85 3.45
C GLU A 32 -4.12 -12.55 2.58
N LYS A 33 -5.25 -11.89 2.31
CA LYS A 33 -6.35 -12.46 1.54
C LYS A 33 -6.22 -12.23 0.03
N HIS A 34 -5.71 -11.06 -0.38
CA HIS A 34 -5.80 -10.60 -1.76
C HIS A 34 -4.45 -10.50 -2.47
N ALA A 35 -3.32 -10.46 -1.76
CA ALA A 35 -2.01 -10.39 -2.40
C ALA A 35 -1.69 -11.73 -3.11
N ALA A 36 -0.99 -11.64 -4.24
CA ALA A 36 -0.35 -12.81 -4.84
C ALA A 36 0.87 -13.24 -4.00
N ASP A 37 1.60 -12.26 -3.47
CA ASP A 37 2.69 -12.46 -2.51
C ASP A 37 2.69 -11.34 -1.48
N ILE A 38 2.95 -11.72 -0.22
CA ILE A 38 3.17 -10.80 0.89
C ILE A 38 4.56 -11.06 1.46
N SER A 39 5.41 -10.03 1.47
CA SER A 39 6.72 -10.14 2.13
C SER A 39 6.79 -9.24 3.35
N TRP A 40 7.23 -9.84 4.45
CA TRP A 40 7.59 -9.15 5.67
C TRP A 40 9.10 -8.89 5.69
N GLY A 41 9.48 -7.66 6.03
CA GLY A 41 10.86 -7.21 6.05
C GLY A 41 11.74 -7.96 7.05
N ARG A 42 13.01 -7.57 7.08
CA ARG A 42 14.00 -8.04 8.06
C ARG A 42 14.68 -6.82 8.67
N GLY A 43 15.04 -6.91 9.94
CA GLY A 43 15.64 -5.79 10.66
C GLY A 43 15.11 -5.73 12.09
N ASN A 44 15.56 -4.74 12.87
CA ASN A 44 15.17 -4.58 14.27
C ASN A 44 14.51 -3.22 14.55
N ASP A 45 14.51 -2.27 13.60
CA ASP A 45 14.04 -0.90 13.87
C ASP A 45 12.52 -0.79 13.73
N HIS A 46 11.99 -1.19 12.56
CA HIS A 46 10.57 -1.31 12.29
C HIS A 46 10.29 -2.46 11.32
N GLY A 47 9.04 -2.90 11.32
CA GLY A 47 8.52 -3.86 10.36
C GLY A 47 8.15 -3.18 9.05
N THR A 48 8.29 -3.92 7.95
CA THR A 48 7.80 -3.52 6.63
C THR A 48 6.96 -4.64 6.05
N LEU A 49 5.77 -4.34 5.59
CA LEU A 49 4.93 -5.18 4.75
C LEU A 49 5.08 -4.70 3.31
N THR A 50 5.23 -5.62 2.37
CA THR A 50 5.08 -5.35 0.94
C THR A 50 3.96 -6.19 0.38
N TYR A 51 2.99 -5.53 -0.24
CA TYR A 51 1.92 -6.17 -1.00
C TYR A 51 2.34 -6.30 -2.45
N ARG A 52 2.31 -7.51 -3.03
CA ARG A 52 2.53 -7.74 -4.46
C ARG A 52 1.33 -8.40 -5.12
N CYS A 53 1.03 -7.95 -6.32
CA CYS A 53 0.07 -8.57 -7.22
C CYS A 53 0.79 -9.35 -8.33
N ASP A 54 0.07 -10.29 -8.93
CA ASP A 54 0.52 -11.03 -10.10
C ASP A 54 0.28 -10.19 -11.37
N SER A 55 1.17 -10.30 -12.34
CA SER A 55 1.06 -9.61 -13.63
C SER A 55 1.88 -10.31 -14.72
N ASP A 56 1.68 -9.90 -15.97
CA ASP A 56 2.49 -10.34 -17.12
C ASP A 56 4.00 -10.06 -16.96
N PHE A 57 4.37 -9.14 -16.06
CA PHE A 57 5.75 -8.77 -15.77
C PHE A 57 6.30 -9.46 -14.50
N GLY A 58 5.55 -10.42 -13.96
CA GLY A 58 5.80 -11.06 -12.67
C GLY A 58 5.18 -10.29 -11.51
N LEU A 59 5.72 -10.49 -10.30
CA LEU A 59 5.18 -9.89 -9.09
C LEU A 59 5.48 -8.38 -9.03
N LEU A 60 4.43 -7.56 -9.04
CA LEU A 60 4.52 -6.11 -8.93
C LEU A 60 4.05 -5.62 -7.55
N PRO A 61 4.87 -4.86 -6.80
CA PRO A 61 4.43 -4.24 -5.57
C PRO A 61 3.45 -3.10 -5.87
N LEU A 62 2.34 -3.04 -5.13
CA LEU A 62 1.39 -1.91 -5.20
C LEU A 62 1.62 -0.90 -4.08
N PHE A 63 2.01 -1.39 -2.90
CA PHE A 63 2.38 -0.54 -1.78
C PHE A 63 3.32 -1.24 -0.80
N HIS A 64 4.01 -0.43 0.00
CA HIS A 64 4.66 -0.82 1.23
C HIS A 64 3.96 -0.17 2.42
N MET A 65 3.97 -0.84 3.57
CA MET A 65 3.49 -0.29 4.83
C MET A 65 4.50 -0.58 5.93
N THR A 66 4.78 0.39 6.81
CA THR A 66 5.67 0.19 7.95
C THR A 66 4.89 0.06 9.26
N SER A 67 5.47 -0.61 10.25
CA SER A 67 4.88 -0.67 11.60
C SER A 67 4.89 0.69 12.31
N GLU A 68 5.55 1.71 11.76
CA GLU A 68 5.53 3.09 12.24
C GLU A 68 4.34 3.89 11.72
N GLY A 69 3.44 3.23 10.97
CA GLY A 69 2.23 3.87 10.49
C GLY A 69 2.43 4.64 9.19
N GLN A 70 3.38 4.24 8.35
CA GLN A 70 3.66 4.88 7.06
C GLN A 70 3.19 4.00 5.90
N LEU A 71 2.74 4.62 4.83
CA LEU A 71 2.33 3.97 3.58
C LEU A 71 3.14 4.55 2.42
N ASN A 72 3.64 3.70 1.54
CA ASN A 72 4.32 4.10 0.31
C ASN A 72 3.63 3.45 -0.88
N LEU A 73 3.06 4.25 -1.77
CA LEU A 73 2.38 3.80 -2.98
C LEU A 73 3.40 3.65 -4.10
N GLN A 74 3.46 2.48 -4.72
CA GLN A 74 4.52 2.13 -5.68
C GLN A 74 4.15 2.59 -7.12
N ILE A 75 3.68 3.83 -7.26
CA ILE A 75 3.13 4.36 -8.52
C ILE A 75 4.24 4.57 -9.55
N ASN A 76 5.36 5.16 -9.16
CA ASN A 76 6.51 5.38 -10.03
C ASN A 76 7.20 4.06 -10.38
N PHE A 77 7.23 3.10 -9.45
CA PHE A 77 7.64 1.75 -9.79
C PHE A 77 6.77 1.17 -10.92
N LEU A 78 5.44 1.27 -10.83
CA LEU A 78 4.54 0.78 -11.88
C LEU A 78 4.73 1.54 -13.22
N ARG A 79 4.96 2.86 -13.18
CA ARG A 79 5.33 3.65 -14.38
C ARG A 79 6.58 3.09 -15.06
N SER A 80 7.60 2.73 -14.27
CA SER A 80 8.86 2.17 -14.79
C SER A 80 8.74 0.77 -15.38
N LYS A 81 7.65 0.05 -15.11
CA LYS A 81 7.40 -1.32 -15.56
C LYS A 81 6.53 -1.42 -16.81
N GLU A 82 6.36 -0.30 -17.52
CA GLU A 82 5.55 -0.23 -18.75
C GLU A 82 4.11 -0.75 -18.59
N VAL A 83 3.58 -0.69 -17.36
CA VAL A 83 2.17 -0.98 -17.09
C VAL A 83 1.32 -0.10 -18.00
N THR A 84 0.25 -0.67 -18.57
CA THR A 84 -0.59 0.05 -19.53
C THR A 84 -1.07 1.37 -18.94
N LYS A 85 -0.97 2.45 -19.71
CA LYS A 85 -1.37 3.81 -19.28
C LYS A 85 -2.80 3.86 -18.76
N GLN A 86 -3.69 3.02 -19.28
CA GLN A 86 -5.08 2.95 -18.84
C GLN A 86 -5.24 2.32 -17.45
N VAL A 87 -4.51 1.23 -17.16
CA VAL A 87 -4.54 0.61 -15.82
C VAL A 87 -3.93 1.57 -14.80
N LEU A 88 -2.79 2.17 -15.12
CA LEU A 88 -2.16 3.15 -14.24
C LEU A 88 -3.07 4.36 -13.99
N ARG A 89 -3.72 4.91 -15.02
CA ARG A 89 -4.63 6.06 -14.88
C ARG A 89 -5.86 5.73 -14.04
N ASP A 90 -6.47 4.56 -14.22
CA ASP A 90 -7.60 4.13 -13.39
C ASP A 90 -7.19 3.97 -11.92
N PHE A 91 -5.98 3.44 -11.69
CA PHE A 91 -5.43 3.31 -10.35
C PHE A 91 -5.17 4.67 -9.71
N THR A 92 -4.44 5.56 -10.37
CA THR A 92 -4.10 6.87 -9.81
C THR A 92 -5.33 7.72 -9.57
N VAL A 93 -6.26 7.87 -10.53
CA VAL A 93 -7.48 8.69 -10.36
C VAL A 93 -8.30 8.29 -9.13
N LYS A 94 -8.38 6.99 -8.84
CA LYS A 94 -9.07 6.50 -7.64
C LYS A 94 -8.32 6.89 -6.37
N LEU A 95 -6.99 6.74 -6.34
CA LEU A 95 -6.17 7.17 -5.21
C LEU A 95 -6.22 8.69 -5.01
N GLU A 96 -6.15 9.48 -6.08
CA GLU A 96 -6.30 10.95 -6.07
C GLU A 96 -7.63 11.34 -5.42
N SER A 97 -8.72 10.62 -5.75
CA SER A 97 -10.04 10.87 -5.14
C SER A 97 -10.16 10.49 -3.66
N ILE A 98 -9.27 9.63 -3.16
CA ILE A 98 -9.24 9.17 -1.76
C ILE A 98 -8.39 10.12 -0.92
N PHE A 99 -7.19 10.47 -1.42
CA PHE A 99 -6.18 11.21 -0.68
C PHE A 99 -6.16 12.71 -0.99
N LEU A 100 -6.85 13.15 -2.06
CA LEU A 100 -6.82 14.54 -2.53
C LEU A 100 -5.40 15.01 -2.89
N VAL A 101 -4.59 14.09 -3.41
CA VAL A 101 -3.21 14.28 -3.88
C VAL A 101 -3.17 14.05 -5.38
N GLU A 102 -2.39 14.83 -6.13
CA GLU A 102 -2.14 14.61 -7.57
C GLU A 102 -1.00 13.61 -7.76
N PHE A 103 -1.28 12.49 -8.43
CA PHE A 103 -0.31 11.42 -8.68
C PHE A 103 0.10 11.41 -10.15
N ASP A 104 0.52 12.55 -10.69
CA ASP A 104 1.23 12.66 -11.97
C ASP A 104 2.75 12.67 -11.76
N GLU A 105 3.52 12.82 -12.84
CA GLU A 105 5.00 12.76 -12.82
C GLU A 105 5.65 14.05 -12.30
N GLU A 106 4.94 15.18 -12.32
CA GLU A 106 5.43 16.47 -11.84
C GLU A 106 5.16 16.61 -10.33
N MET A 107 3.95 16.28 -9.88
CA MET A 107 3.54 16.41 -8.48
C MET A 107 3.96 15.22 -7.62
N TYR A 108 4.12 14.03 -8.22
CA TYR A 108 4.56 12.81 -7.52
C TYR A 108 5.68 12.09 -8.31
N PRO A 109 6.89 12.68 -8.38
CA PRO A 109 7.99 12.16 -9.19
C PRO A 109 8.69 10.93 -8.60
N THR A 110 8.49 10.66 -7.31
CA THR A 110 9.12 9.53 -6.60
C THR A 110 8.17 8.93 -5.57
N ASP A 111 8.30 7.62 -5.36
CA ASP A 111 7.51 6.86 -4.38
C ASP A 111 8.07 7.08 -2.96
N THR A 112 7.32 7.80 -2.14
CA THR A 112 7.71 8.18 -0.76
C THR A 112 6.83 7.52 0.29
N PHE A 113 7.38 7.37 1.50
CA PHE A 113 6.59 6.96 2.67
C PHE A 113 5.88 8.17 3.24
N GLU A 114 4.56 8.08 3.33
CA GLU A 114 3.68 9.12 3.86
C GLU A 114 3.00 8.62 5.15
N PRO A 115 2.78 9.49 6.16
CA PRO A 115 2.08 9.11 7.38
C PRO A 115 0.61 8.73 7.11
N MET A 116 0.17 7.56 7.59
CA MET A 116 -1.22 7.10 7.39
C MET A 116 -2.25 8.04 8.03
N ASN A 117 -1.89 8.79 9.07
CA ASN A 117 -2.75 9.79 9.71
C ASN A 117 -2.94 11.06 8.87
N GLU A 118 -2.10 11.28 7.87
CA GLU A 118 -2.25 12.36 6.88
C GLU A 118 -3.02 11.89 5.65
N LEU A 119 -3.04 10.58 5.39
CA LEU A 119 -3.76 9.98 4.26
C LEU A 119 -5.22 9.60 4.60
N PHE A 120 -5.45 9.03 5.79
CA PHE A 120 -6.75 8.49 6.18
C PHE A 120 -7.35 9.29 7.33
N HIS A 121 -8.49 9.91 7.06
CA HIS A 121 -9.28 10.66 8.04
C HIS A 121 -10.65 10.02 8.33
N THR A 122 -11.05 9.04 7.51
CA THR A 122 -12.34 8.36 7.62
C THR A 122 -12.22 6.87 7.27
N SER A 123 -13.06 6.04 7.87
CA SER A 123 -13.12 4.60 7.54
C SER A 123 -13.49 4.35 6.06
N ASN A 124 -14.31 5.23 5.47
CA ASN A 124 -14.69 5.15 4.06
C ASN A 124 -13.48 5.33 3.11
N GLN A 125 -12.49 6.17 3.48
CA GLN A 125 -11.25 6.28 2.69
C GLN A 125 -10.46 4.97 2.73
N VAL A 126 -10.39 4.31 3.88
CA VAL A 126 -9.72 3.00 4.03
C VAL A 126 -10.41 1.95 3.15
N GLU A 127 -11.74 1.85 3.23
CA GLU A 127 -12.50 0.90 2.40
C GLU A 127 -12.32 1.14 0.89
N LYS A 128 -12.34 2.41 0.45
CA LYS A 128 -12.10 2.78 -0.95
C LYS A 128 -10.67 2.47 -1.37
N PHE A 129 -9.69 2.69 -0.50
CA PHE A 129 -8.30 2.34 -0.75
C PHE A 129 -8.14 0.84 -0.96
N LEU A 130 -8.65 0.00 -0.05
CA LEU A 130 -8.58 -1.45 -0.18
C LEU A 130 -9.25 -1.96 -1.47
N LYS A 131 -10.43 -1.42 -1.81
CA LYS A 131 -11.11 -1.73 -3.10
C LYS A 131 -10.31 -1.27 -4.32
N THR A 132 -9.56 -0.17 -4.21
CA THR A 132 -8.71 0.35 -5.28
C THR A 132 -7.50 -0.56 -5.50
N ILE A 133 -6.85 -1.01 -4.42
CA ILE A 133 -5.78 -2.00 -4.49
C ILE A 133 -6.28 -3.33 -5.07
N GLU A 134 -7.45 -3.81 -4.62
CA GLU A 134 -8.06 -5.03 -5.14
C GLU A 134 -8.36 -4.91 -6.65
N GLY A 135 -8.95 -3.80 -7.08
CA GLY A 135 -9.23 -3.53 -8.48
C GLY A 135 -7.97 -3.49 -9.35
N ALA A 136 -6.90 -2.87 -8.86
CA ALA A 136 -5.60 -2.85 -9.55
C ALA A 136 -5.02 -4.26 -9.67
N THR A 137 -5.09 -5.06 -8.60
CA THR A 137 -4.63 -6.45 -8.57
C THR A 137 -5.33 -7.30 -9.63
N TYR A 138 -6.64 -7.17 -9.81
CA TYR A 138 -7.36 -7.90 -10.86
C TYR A 138 -7.06 -7.41 -12.29
N ARG A 139 -6.79 -6.11 -12.46
CA ARG A 139 -6.50 -5.52 -13.78
C ARG A 139 -5.08 -5.81 -14.27
N LEU A 140 -4.12 -5.94 -13.34
CA LEU A 140 -2.72 -6.23 -13.67
C LEU A 140 -2.47 -7.70 -14.01
N LYS A 141 -3.36 -8.60 -13.58
CA LYS A 141 -3.30 -10.04 -13.86
C LYS A 141 -3.75 -10.42 -15.29
N GLN A 142 -4.12 -9.45 -16.13
CA GLN A 142 -4.70 -9.70 -17.46
C GLN A 142 -3.65 -9.73 -18.56
#